data_AF-A0A9D6RLV2-F1
#
_entry.id   AF-A0A9D6RLV2-F1
#
_cell.length_a   1.000
_cell.length_b   1.000
_cell.length_c   1.000
_cell.angle_alpha   90.00
_cell.angle_beta   90.00
_cell.angle_gamma   90.00
#
_symmetry.space_group_name_H-M   'P 1'
#
loop_
_entity.id
_entity.type
_entity.pdbx_description
1 polymer ?
#
loop_
_entity_poly.entity_id
_entity_poly.type
_entity_poly.pdbx_seq_one_letter_code
_entity_poly.pdbx_strand_id
1 'polypeptide(L)'
;MENEVPEERPAPTGLTQPPEPYDEEGNYDSPALGSLRRAWEDLGQGKISTEVMVGLITEVAQFIQVQLDILYQQVQQGVSNPNDPSFKLIWKGFETHLEAMEVMAREFPEASDTEDPEVEQAETEEAEADEVPLGGYFAQGMDLAQKGTNMMMAGHKLAMEHIDAIGRISCMFCGSENRRGVERCHHCGRALPALPGDPAQSSINVANVEGLEGQGPTGAEITDNFVIVNEAVAAWRGGALDADGLLAELEKVEGRLLAHDEANVQDLQLMEQQPGKEALAQAASLTAKAIQHSLEALAKMKLAFDKEDDSYLVTGLHDLEAASKLMVQSFHACREAAGHP
;
A
#
# COMPACT_ATOMS: atom_id res chain seq x y z
N MET A 1 -49.99 -28.13 -0.83
CA MET A 1 -48.79 -27.66 -0.11
C MET A 1 -47.72 -27.53 -1.17
N GLU A 2 -47.71 -26.38 -1.83
CA GLU A 2 -46.73 -26.05 -2.85
C GLU A 2 -45.45 -25.63 -2.12
N ASN A 3 -44.36 -26.34 -2.39
CA ASN A 3 -43.04 -26.02 -1.85
C ASN A 3 -42.54 -24.77 -2.58
N GLU A 4 -42.65 -23.61 -1.93
CA GLU A 4 -41.93 -22.41 -2.35
C GLU A 4 -40.43 -22.67 -2.20
N VAL A 5 -39.74 -22.73 -3.32
CA VAL A 5 -38.28 -22.73 -3.38
C VAL A 5 -37.81 -21.36 -2.88
N PRO A 6 -36.93 -21.26 -1.88
CA PRO A 6 -36.47 -19.97 -1.40
C PRO A 6 -35.72 -19.25 -2.52
N GLU A 7 -36.18 -18.04 -2.86
CA GLU A 7 -35.47 -17.09 -3.71
C GLU A 7 -34.07 -16.87 -3.11
N GLU A 8 -33.04 -17.37 -3.78
CA GLU A 8 -31.65 -17.02 -3.47
C GLU A 8 -31.52 -15.50 -3.62
N ARG A 9 -31.30 -14.81 -2.50
CA ARG A 9 -30.88 -13.41 -2.54
C ARG A 9 -29.55 -13.36 -3.28
N PRO A 10 -29.43 -12.54 -4.35
CA PRO A 10 -28.14 -12.37 -5.01
C PRO A 10 -27.11 -11.89 -3.98
N ALA A 11 -25.93 -12.49 -4.00
CA ALA A 11 -24.80 -12.03 -3.20
C ALA A 11 -24.56 -10.53 -3.48
N PRO A 12 -24.22 -9.72 -2.46
CA PRO A 12 -23.96 -8.29 -2.65
C PRO A 12 -22.81 -8.13 -3.66
N THR A 13 -23.20 -7.76 -4.88
CA THR A 13 -22.31 -7.44 -5.98
C THR A 13 -22.07 -5.95 -5.91
N GLY A 14 -21.00 -5.53 -5.25
CA GLY A 14 -20.61 -4.14 -5.26
C GLY A 14 -19.49 -3.87 -4.29
N LEU A 15 -18.35 -3.45 -4.82
CA LEU A 15 -17.44 -2.55 -4.11
C LEU A 15 -18.31 -1.55 -3.36
N THR A 16 -18.22 -1.54 -2.03
CA THR A 16 -19.04 -0.69 -1.17
C THR A 16 -18.91 0.75 -1.66
N GLN A 17 -20.04 1.36 -2.04
CA GLN A 17 -20.05 2.76 -2.42
C GLN A 17 -19.38 3.57 -1.29
N PRO A 18 -18.53 4.56 -1.64
CA PRO A 18 -17.91 5.39 -0.61
C PRO A 18 -19.02 5.99 0.26
N PRO A 19 -18.84 6.05 1.59
CA PRO A 19 -19.84 6.60 2.49
C PRO A 19 -20.27 7.99 2.02
N GLU A 20 -21.56 8.28 2.14
CA GLU A 20 -22.08 9.61 1.85
C GLU A 20 -21.50 10.63 2.85
N PRO A 21 -21.36 11.90 2.44
CA PRO A 21 -21.00 12.97 3.38
C PRO A 21 -21.97 12.99 4.57
N TYR A 22 -21.42 13.24 5.75
CA TYR A 22 -22.15 13.34 7.00
C TYR A 22 -23.02 14.61 7.09
N ASP A 23 -22.59 15.70 6.45
CA ASP A 23 -23.29 16.98 6.49
C ASP A 23 -23.42 17.67 5.12
N GLU A 24 -24.17 18.77 5.09
CA GLU A 24 -24.45 19.58 3.90
C GLU A 24 -23.20 20.31 3.36
N GLU A 25 -22.15 20.42 4.18
CA GLU A 25 -20.87 21.03 3.81
C GLU A 25 -19.94 20.04 3.10
N GLY A 26 -20.33 18.75 3.03
CA GLY A 26 -19.56 17.71 2.36
C GLY A 26 -18.50 17.08 3.26
N ASN A 27 -18.57 17.28 4.58
CA ASN A 27 -17.66 16.65 5.53
C ASN A 27 -18.03 15.17 5.73
N TYR A 28 -17.04 14.34 6.04
CA TYR A 28 -17.25 12.94 6.40
C TYR A 28 -17.06 12.74 7.89
N ASP A 29 -17.86 11.87 8.50
CA ASP A 29 -17.66 11.48 9.90
C ASP A 29 -16.76 10.24 9.99
N SER A 30 -16.12 10.08 11.14
CA SER A 30 -15.38 8.87 11.48
C SER A 30 -15.71 8.44 12.91
N PRO A 31 -15.62 7.14 13.23
CA PRO A 31 -15.86 6.67 14.59
C PRO A 31 -15.00 7.39 15.64
N ALA A 32 -13.78 7.80 15.29
CA ALA A 32 -12.89 8.57 16.16
C ALA A 32 -13.41 10.00 16.37
N LEU A 33 -13.77 10.71 15.29
CA LEU A 33 -14.34 12.06 15.37
C LEU A 33 -15.64 12.11 16.19
N GLY A 34 -16.57 11.20 15.91
CA GLY A 34 -17.82 11.10 16.66
C GLY A 34 -17.60 10.76 18.14
N SER A 35 -16.53 10.03 18.47
CA SER A 35 -16.20 9.71 19.87
C SER A 35 -15.56 10.91 20.58
N LEU A 36 -14.63 11.63 19.95
CA LEU A 36 -14.02 12.86 20.48
C LEU A 36 -15.07 13.95 20.72
N ARG A 37 -15.98 14.16 19.77
CA ARG A 37 -17.06 15.16 19.89
C ARG A 37 -17.97 14.87 21.09
N ARG A 38 -18.41 13.62 21.23
CA ARG A 38 -19.25 13.19 22.36
C ARG A 38 -18.53 13.31 23.69
N ALA A 39 -17.27 12.88 23.75
CA ALA A 39 -16.47 13.00 24.97
C ALA A 39 -16.29 14.46 25.40
N TRP A 40 -16.06 15.37 24.45
CA TRP A 40 -15.99 16.81 24.73
C TRP A 40 -17.32 17.39 25.26
N GLU A 41 -18.45 17.01 24.66
CA GLU A 41 -19.78 17.41 25.16
C GLU A 41 -20.04 16.86 26.58
N ASP A 42 -19.69 15.60 26.81
CA ASP A 42 -19.85 14.94 28.11
C ASP A 42 -18.93 15.55 29.17
N LEU A 43 -17.72 15.99 28.80
CA LEU A 43 -16.81 16.73 29.68
C LEU A 43 -17.42 18.08 30.07
N GLY A 44 -17.96 18.84 29.11
CA GLY A 44 -18.65 20.11 29.37
C GLY A 44 -19.89 19.98 30.26
N GLN A 45 -20.48 18.78 30.30
CA GLN A 45 -21.60 18.43 31.18
C GLN A 45 -21.17 17.79 32.51
N GLY A 46 -19.86 17.61 32.74
CA GLY A 46 -19.30 16.99 33.94
C GLY A 46 -19.58 15.48 34.07
N LYS A 47 -19.88 14.79 32.97
CA LYS A 47 -20.13 13.34 32.94
C LYS A 47 -18.85 12.51 32.88
N ILE A 48 -17.78 13.07 32.33
CA ILE A 48 -16.44 12.48 32.32
C ILE A 48 -15.43 13.47 32.91
N SER A 49 -14.27 12.97 33.36
CA SER A 49 -13.17 13.79 33.84
C SER A 49 -12.23 14.21 32.70
N THR A 50 -11.39 15.21 32.96
CA THR A 50 -10.30 15.64 32.06
C THR A 50 -9.33 14.49 31.75
N GLU A 51 -8.99 13.66 32.74
CA GLU A 51 -8.14 12.48 32.56
C GLU A 51 -8.70 11.50 31.52
N VAL A 52 -10.02 11.26 31.54
CA VAL A 52 -10.67 10.39 30.56
C VAL A 52 -10.60 10.99 29.15
N MET A 53 -10.76 12.31 29.04
CA MET A 53 -10.65 13.00 27.76
C MET A 53 -9.23 12.94 27.19
N VAL A 54 -8.21 13.19 28.02
CA VAL A 54 -6.79 13.09 27.63
C VAL A 54 -6.43 11.65 27.26
N GLY A 55 -6.95 10.66 27.99
CA GLY A 55 -6.78 9.25 27.65
C GLY A 55 -7.33 8.91 26.26
N LEU A 56 -8.52 9.42 25.92
CA LEU A 56 -9.10 9.23 24.60
C LEU A 56 -8.29 9.91 23.48
N ILE A 57 -7.85 11.16 23.68
CA ILE A 57 -6.99 11.86 22.72
C ILE A 57 -5.70 11.06 22.48
N THR A 58 -5.08 10.57 23.55
CA THR A 58 -3.86 9.75 23.50
C THR A 58 -4.09 8.43 22.76
N GLU A 59 -5.19 7.73 23.05
CA GLU A 59 -5.55 6.47 22.37
C GLU A 59 -5.73 6.67 20.86
N VAL A 60 -6.43 7.75 20.48
CA VAL A 60 -6.62 8.11 19.06
C VAL A 60 -5.28 8.43 18.39
N ALA A 61 -4.42 9.22 19.04
CA ALA A 61 -3.08 9.55 18.54
C ALA A 61 -2.22 8.28 18.32
N GLN A 62 -2.21 7.36 19.29
CA GLN A 62 -1.48 6.10 19.18
C GLN A 62 -2.00 5.24 18.03
N PHE A 63 -3.33 5.15 17.87
CA PHE A 63 -3.92 4.43 16.74
C PHE A 63 -3.48 5.03 15.41
N ILE A 64 -3.50 6.36 15.27
CA ILE A 64 -3.06 7.07 14.06
C ILE A 64 -1.59 6.79 13.76
N GLN A 65 -0.72 6.82 14.78
CA GLN A 65 0.71 6.52 14.61
C GLN A 65 0.92 5.10 14.08
N VAL A 66 0.19 4.11 14.62
CA VAL A 66 0.24 2.73 14.11
C VAL A 66 -0.18 2.66 12.64
N GLN A 67 -1.21 3.42 12.22
CA GLN A 67 -1.61 3.44 10.81
C GLN A 67 -0.53 4.07 9.91
N LEU A 68 0.11 5.15 10.34
CA LEU A 68 1.24 5.75 9.62
C LEU A 68 2.42 4.79 9.49
N ASP A 69 2.75 4.06 10.55
CA ASP A 69 3.80 3.05 10.53
C ASP A 69 3.48 1.93 9.53
N ILE A 70 2.22 1.47 9.48
CA ILE A 70 1.75 0.48 8.49
C ILE A 70 1.92 1.02 7.07
N LEU A 71 1.46 2.24 6.79
CA LEU A 71 1.61 2.87 5.47
C LEU A 71 3.08 3.01 5.08
N TYR A 72 3.95 3.31 6.06
CA TYR A 72 5.39 3.41 5.82
C TYR A 72 5.97 2.06 5.44
N GLN A 73 5.62 1.00 6.17
CA GLN A 73 6.06 -0.37 5.87
C GLN A 73 5.56 -0.81 4.48
N GLN A 74 4.34 -0.46 4.10
CA GLN A 74 3.81 -0.74 2.75
C GLN A 74 4.67 -0.07 1.67
N VAL A 75 5.14 1.16 1.87
CA VAL A 75 6.06 1.83 0.94
C VAL A 75 7.41 1.11 0.89
N GLN A 76 7.98 0.71 2.03
CA GLN A 76 9.26 -0.02 2.08
C GLN A 76 9.20 -1.37 1.36
N GLN A 77 8.08 -2.07 1.51
CA GLN A 77 7.80 -3.37 0.89
C GLN A 77 7.45 -3.26 -0.60
N GLY A 78 7.18 -2.05 -1.10
CA GLY A 78 6.75 -1.84 -2.49
C GLY A 78 5.24 -2.03 -2.73
N VAL A 79 4.48 -2.24 -1.66
CA VAL A 79 3.02 -2.41 -1.69
C VAL A 79 2.29 -1.13 -2.05
N SER A 80 2.83 0.00 -1.61
CA SER A 80 2.25 1.30 -1.88
C SER A 80 3.23 2.20 -2.59
N ASN A 81 2.75 2.89 -3.62
CA ASN A 81 3.55 3.90 -4.31
C ASN A 81 3.43 5.25 -3.55
N PRO A 82 4.50 5.76 -2.94
CA PRO A 82 4.45 7.03 -2.20
C PRO A 82 4.18 8.24 -3.10
N ASN A 83 4.34 8.09 -4.42
CA ASN A 83 4.02 9.13 -5.38
C ASN A 83 2.56 9.14 -5.82
N ASP A 84 1.78 8.10 -5.52
CA ASP A 84 0.38 7.99 -5.90
C ASP A 84 -0.46 9.10 -5.21
N PRO A 85 -1.32 9.82 -5.96
CA PRO A 85 -2.13 10.89 -5.38
C PRO A 85 -3.09 10.43 -4.27
N SER A 86 -3.65 9.23 -4.36
CA SER A 86 -4.55 8.70 -3.34
C SER A 86 -3.78 8.39 -2.05
N PHE A 87 -2.60 7.77 -2.17
CA PHE A 87 -1.72 7.50 -1.04
C PHE A 87 -1.30 8.78 -0.32
N LYS A 88 -0.86 9.82 -1.07
CA LYS A 88 -0.46 11.11 -0.49
C LYS A 88 -1.57 11.76 0.32
N LEU A 89 -2.82 11.71 -0.16
CA LEU A 89 -3.97 12.25 0.56
C LEU A 89 -4.28 11.48 1.85
N ILE A 90 -4.23 10.14 1.78
CA ILE A 90 -4.46 9.29 2.96
C ILE A 90 -3.38 9.54 4.01
N TRP A 91 -2.11 9.50 3.59
CA TRP A 91 -0.97 9.78 4.46
C TRP A 91 -1.10 11.16 5.11
N LYS A 92 -1.35 12.20 4.31
CA LYS A 92 -1.48 13.57 4.84
C LYS A 92 -2.68 13.70 5.78
N GLY A 93 -3.76 12.99 5.50
CA GLY A 93 -4.93 12.95 6.38
C GLY A 93 -4.61 12.40 7.77
N PHE A 94 -3.80 11.34 7.86
CA PHE A 94 -3.33 10.80 9.14
C PHE A 94 -2.37 11.77 9.84
N GLU A 95 -1.41 12.39 9.14
CA GLU A 95 -0.54 13.41 9.75
C GLU A 95 -1.34 14.58 10.34
N THR A 96 -2.35 15.07 9.61
CA THR A 96 -3.22 16.16 10.09
C THR A 96 -4.08 15.72 11.28
N HIS A 97 -4.46 14.45 11.35
CA HIS A 97 -5.12 13.88 12.54
C HIS A 97 -4.20 13.82 13.76
N LEU A 98 -2.92 13.48 13.57
CA LEU A 98 -1.95 13.48 14.66
C LEU A 98 -1.72 14.91 15.19
N GLU A 99 -1.53 15.87 14.28
CA GLU A 99 -1.47 17.30 14.61
C GLU A 99 -2.73 17.77 15.37
N ALA A 100 -3.90 17.30 14.96
CA ALA A 100 -5.14 17.60 15.67
C ALA A 100 -5.13 17.13 17.13
N MET A 101 -4.64 15.91 17.39
CA MET A 101 -4.57 15.37 18.75
C MET A 101 -3.59 16.17 19.61
N GLU A 102 -2.44 16.56 19.04
CA GLU A 102 -1.46 17.43 19.72
C GLU A 102 -2.06 18.78 20.09
N VAL A 103 -2.83 19.39 19.17
CA VAL A 103 -3.52 20.66 19.43
C VAL A 103 -4.59 20.49 20.51
N MET A 104 -5.43 19.45 20.46
CA MET A 104 -6.44 19.18 21.49
C MET A 104 -5.82 18.95 22.86
N ALA A 105 -4.69 18.25 22.94
CA ALA A 105 -4.02 17.96 24.20
C ALA A 105 -3.55 19.22 24.95
N ARG A 106 -3.28 20.33 24.24
CA ARG A 106 -2.91 21.63 24.83
C ARG A 106 -4.01 22.26 25.68
N GLU A 107 -5.25 21.82 25.51
CA GLU A 107 -6.37 22.24 26.37
C GLU A 107 -6.22 21.70 27.81
N PHE A 108 -5.36 20.69 28.02
CA PHE A 108 -5.21 19.97 29.29
C PHE A 108 -3.76 19.96 29.82
N PRO A 109 -3.13 21.12 30.08
CA PRO A 109 -1.73 21.18 30.48
C PRO A 109 -1.45 20.53 31.85
N GLU A 110 -2.44 20.53 32.75
CA GLU A 110 -2.31 19.94 34.10
C GLU A 110 -2.43 18.41 34.12
N ALA A 111 -2.91 17.80 33.04
CA ALA A 111 -3.05 16.34 32.94
C ALA A 111 -1.85 15.68 32.23
N SER A 112 -0.95 16.48 31.63
CA SER A 112 0.28 16.01 30.99
C SER A 112 1.45 16.02 31.97
N ASP A 113 1.25 15.49 33.19
CA ASP A 113 2.29 15.23 34.20
C ASP A 113 3.29 14.14 33.73
N THR A 114 3.82 14.28 32.51
CA THR A 114 5.18 13.83 32.24
C THR A 114 6.09 14.75 33.03
N GLU A 115 6.45 14.30 34.22
CA GLU A 115 7.58 14.77 35.00
C GLU A 115 8.84 14.78 34.11
N ASP A 116 9.05 15.86 33.35
CA ASP A 116 10.33 16.12 32.69
C ASP A 116 11.09 17.12 33.58
N PRO A 117 11.97 16.64 34.48
CA PRO A 117 12.56 17.48 35.53
C PRO A 117 13.60 18.49 35.03
N GLU A 118 13.72 18.73 33.71
CA GLU A 118 14.77 19.60 33.13
C GLU A 118 14.28 20.91 32.50
N VAL A 119 12.98 21.23 32.49
CA VAL A 119 12.51 22.55 32.03
C VAL A 119 12.31 23.52 33.21
N GLU A 120 13.36 23.65 34.03
CA GLU A 120 13.53 24.86 34.84
C GLU A 120 14.19 25.92 33.95
N GLN A 121 13.50 27.05 33.76
CA GLN A 121 14.02 28.31 33.21
C GLN A 121 14.02 28.45 31.67
N ALA A 122 12.82 28.58 31.10
CA ALA A 122 12.64 29.50 29.97
C ALA A 122 11.73 30.64 30.43
N GLU A 123 12.33 31.83 30.39
CA GLU A 123 11.83 33.08 30.93
C GLU A 123 10.44 33.46 30.41
N THR A 124 9.69 34.04 31.33
CA THR A 124 8.50 34.87 31.14
C THR A 124 8.70 35.91 30.06
N GLU A 125 8.32 35.61 28.82
CA GLU A 125 7.73 36.62 27.93
C GLU A 125 6.23 36.64 28.22
N GLU A 126 5.78 37.69 28.90
CA GLU A 126 4.38 38.13 28.94
C GLU A 126 3.95 38.49 27.52
N ALA A 127 3.82 37.50 26.64
CA ALA A 127 3.02 37.63 25.44
C ALA A 127 1.61 37.93 25.93
N GLU A 128 1.06 39.06 25.51
CA GLU A 128 -0.35 39.40 25.67
C GLU A 128 -1.16 38.15 25.34
N ALA A 129 -1.60 37.44 26.38
CA ALA A 129 -2.45 36.28 26.23
C ALA A 129 -3.78 36.84 25.76
N ASP A 130 -3.93 36.95 24.44
CA ASP A 130 -5.24 36.90 23.80
C ASP A 130 -5.96 35.75 24.51
N GLU A 131 -6.97 36.10 25.31
CA GLU A 131 -7.75 35.15 26.10
C GLU A 131 -8.36 34.16 25.12
N VAL A 132 -7.65 33.06 24.82
CA VAL A 132 -8.17 31.95 24.04
C VAL A 132 -9.36 31.45 24.85
N PRO A 133 -10.60 31.58 24.35
CA PRO A 133 -11.77 31.14 25.09
C PRO A 133 -11.59 29.67 25.46
N LEU A 134 -12.01 29.27 26.66
CA LEU A 134 -11.99 27.87 27.10
C LEU A 134 -12.59 26.98 26.00
N GLY A 135 -11.83 25.99 25.52
CA GLY A 135 -12.18 25.13 24.38
C GLY A 135 -11.64 25.58 23.01
N GLY A 136 -10.87 26.66 22.94
CA GLY A 136 -10.32 27.18 21.68
C GLY A 136 -9.35 26.21 21.01
N TYR A 137 -8.45 25.57 21.77
CA TYR A 137 -7.54 24.57 21.21
C TYR A 137 -8.30 23.30 20.83
N PHE A 138 -9.24 22.86 21.66
CA PHE A 138 -10.04 21.69 21.34
C PHE A 138 -10.85 21.87 20.04
N ALA A 139 -11.51 23.03 19.87
CA ALA A 139 -12.25 23.35 18.66
C ALA A 139 -11.33 23.40 17.42
N GLN A 140 -10.16 24.04 17.53
CA GLN A 140 -9.16 24.06 16.47
C GLN A 140 -8.69 22.65 16.09
N GLY A 141 -8.44 21.80 17.09
CA GLY A 141 -8.10 20.40 16.89
C GLY A 141 -9.23 19.64 16.18
N MET A 142 -10.49 19.88 16.56
CA MET A 142 -11.64 19.22 15.89
C MET A 142 -11.73 19.60 14.41
N ASP A 143 -11.47 20.85 14.05
CA ASP A 143 -11.41 21.30 12.66
C ASP A 143 -10.28 20.63 11.88
N LEU A 144 -9.11 20.45 12.50
CA LEU A 144 -7.98 19.73 11.90
C LEU A 144 -8.32 18.25 11.69
N ALA A 145 -8.86 17.58 12.71
CA ALA A 145 -9.27 16.19 12.61
C ALA A 145 -10.36 16.00 11.52
N GLN A 146 -11.30 16.96 11.39
CA GLN A 146 -12.29 16.96 10.32
C GLN A 146 -11.65 17.07 8.93
N LYS A 147 -10.68 17.99 8.76
CA LYS A 147 -9.90 18.11 7.52
C LYS A 147 -9.15 16.82 7.20
N GLY A 148 -8.50 16.21 8.20
CA GLY A 148 -7.80 14.94 8.05
C GLY A 148 -8.72 13.82 7.57
N THR A 149 -9.91 13.69 8.15
CA THR A 149 -10.93 12.72 7.71
C THR A 149 -11.36 12.97 6.27
N ASN A 150 -11.61 14.23 5.89
CA ASN A 150 -11.98 14.58 4.53
C ASN A 150 -10.87 14.24 3.51
N MET A 151 -9.59 14.44 3.87
CA MET A 151 -8.45 14.05 3.02
C MET A 151 -8.37 12.53 2.84
N MET A 152 -8.51 11.76 3.92
CA MET A 152 -8.51 10.29 3.83
C MET A 152 -9.66 9.78 2.95
N MET A 153 -10.85 10.38 3.08
CA MET A 153 -12.00 10.02 2.25
C MET A 153 -11.83 10.42 0.78
N ALA A 154 -11.23 11.58 0.49
CA ALA A 154 -10.88 11.98 -0.86
C ALA A 154 -9.85 11.01 -1.48
N GLY A 155 -8.81 10.64 -0.73
CA GLY A 155 -7.84 9.64 -1.15
C GLY A 155 -8.49 8.29 -1.42
N HIS A 156 -9.36 7.81 -0.53
CA HIS A 156 -10.12 6.58 -0.73
C HIS A 156 -10.98 6.61 -2.01
N LYS A 157 -11.66 7.73 -2.29
CA LYS A 157 -12.43 7.89 -3.53
C LYS A 157 -11.54 7.80 -4.77
N LEU A 158 -10.39 8.48 -4.78
CA LEU A 158 -9.44 8.38 -5.90
C LEU A 158 -8.95 6.95 -6.09
N ALA A 159 -8.66 6.22 -5.01
CA ALA A 159 -8.26 4.82 -5.08
C ALA A 159 -9.37 3.95 -5.69
N MET A 160 -10.63 4.15 -5.29
CA MET A 160 -11.78 3.43 -5.86
C MET A 160 -12.01 3.78 -7.33
N GLU A 161 -11.87 5.05 -7.71
CA GLU A 161 -11.96 5.49 -9.11
C GLU A 161 -10.85 4.87 -9.97
N HIS A 162 -9.64 4.78 -9.44
CA HIS A 162 -8.52 4.12 -10.11
C HIS A 162 -8.78 2.61 -10.31
N ILE A 163 -9.28 1.93 -9.27
CA ILE A 163 -9.66 0.51 -9.35
C ILE A 163 -10.78 0.30 -10.38
N ASP A 164 -11.81 1.16 -10.39
CA ASP A 164 -12.89 1.09 -11.37
C ASP A 164 -12.38 1.37 -12.79
N ALA A 165 -11.45 2.32 -12.96
CA ALA A 165 -10.82 2.61 -14.25
C ALA A 165 -10.00 1.42 -14.78
N ILE A 166 -9.22 0.76 -13.92
CA ILE A 166 -8.50 -0.49 -14.26
C ILE A 166 -9.51 -1.59 -14.62
N GLY A 167 -10.63 -1.63 -13.89
CA GLY A 167 -11.75 -2.54 -14.10
C GLY A 167 -12.57 -2.29 -15.36
N ARG A 168 -12.22 -1.31 -16.20
CA ARG A 168 -12.92 -1.00 -17.47
C ARG A 168 -12.02 -1.22 -18.69
N ILE A 169 -12.65 -1.53 -19.82
CA ILE A 169 -12.02 -1.68 -21.13
C ILE A 169 -12.86 -1.01 -22.21
N SER A 170 -12.21 -0.23 -23.08
CA SER A 170 -12.86 0.41 -24.22
C SER A 170 -12.98 -0.56 -25.41
N CYS A 171 -14.17 -0.61 -26.02
CA CYS A 171 -14.38 -1.41 -27.22
C CYS A 171 -13.59 -0.82 -28.39
N MET A 172 -12.65 -1.58 -28.95
CA MET A 172 -11.83 -1.15 -30.10
C MET A 172 -12.65 -0.81 -31.37
N PHE A 173 -13.90 -1.25 -31.46
CA PHE A 173 -14.74 -1.07 -32.64
C PHE A 173 -15.69 0.13 -32.57
N CYS A 174 -16.17 0.47 -31.37
CA CYS A 174 -17.19 1.52 -31.20
C CYS A 174 -16.86 2.55 -30.11
N GLY A 175 -15.76 2.35 -29.36
CA GLY A 175 -15.32 3.25 -28.31
C GLY A 175 -16.09 3.17 -27.00
N SER A 176 -17.17 2.39 -26.90
CA SER A 176 -17.94 2.27 -25.65
C SER A 176 -17.12 1.57 -24.56
N GLU A 177 -17.18 2.09 -23.33
CA GLU A 177 -16.60 1.47 -22.14
C GLU A 177 -17.38 0.21 -21.72
N ASN A 178 -16.67 -0.82 -21.29
CA ASN A 178 -17.25 -2.07 -20.81
C ASN A 178 -16.51 -2.48 -19.54
N ARG A 179 -17.15 -3.25 -18.66
CA ARG A 179 -16.45 -3.86 -17.52
C ARG A 179 -15.43 -4.87 -18.04
N ARG A 180 -14.25 -4.95 -17.43
CA ARG A 180 -13.35 -6.10 -17.57
C ARG A 180 -14.12 -7.36 -17.17
N GLY A 181 -13.92 -8.43 -17.93
CA GLY A 181 -14.50 -9.76 -17.72
C GLY A 181 -15.56 -10.10 -18.77
N VAL A 182 -16.21 -9.09 -19.36
CA VAL A 182 -17.30 -9.33 -20.31
C VAL A 182 -16.76 -9.69 -21.70
N GLU A 183 -17.24 -10.81 -22.25
CA GLU A 183 -16.77 -11.30 -23.56
C GLU A 183 -17.14 -10.38 -24.73
N ARG A 184 -18.21 -9.59 -24.57
CA ARG A 184 -18.80 -8.78 -25.65
C ARG A 184 -19.12 -7.38 -25.21
N CYS A 185 -18.94 -6.45 -26.14
CA CYS A 185 -19.30 -5.05 -25.93
C CYS A 185 -20.82 -4.92 -25.75
N HIS A 186 -21.24 -4.26 -24.68
CA HIS A 186 -22.65 -4.04 -24.37
C HIS A 186 -23.36 -3.18 -25.44
N HIS A 187 -22.61 -2.32 -26.15
CA HIS A 187 -23.17 -1.40 -27.14
C HIS A 187 -23.25 -2.02 -28.55
N CYS A 188 -22.13 -2.54 -29.08
CA CYS A 188 -22.07 -3.02 -30.46
C CYS A 188 -22.10 -4.56 -30.60
N GLY A 189 -22.11 -5.30 -29.50
CA GLY A 189 -22.20 -6.77 -29.46
C GLY A 189 -20.97 -7.52 -29.96
N ARG A 190 -19.91 -6.81 -30.40
CA ARG A 190 -18.66 -7.42 -30.86
C ARG A 190 -17.84 -7.93 -29.68
N ALA A 191 -17.07 -8.99 -29.93
CA ALA A 191 -16.16 -9.55 -28.94
C ALA A 191 -15.15 -8.48 -28.48
N LEU A 192 -14.97 -8.37 -27.17
CA LEU A 192 -13.89 -7.60 -26.58
C LEU A 192 -12.63 -8.48 -26.53
N PRO A 193 -11.43 -7.89 -26.43
CA PRO A 193 -10.22 -8.67 -26.15
C PRO A 193 -10.48 -9.59 -24.96
N ALA A 194 -10.28 -10.89 -25.15
CA ALA A 194 -10.37 -11.83 -24.05
C ALA A 194 -9.36 -11.41 -22.98
N LEU A 195 -9.83 -11.30 -21.73
CA LEU A 195 -8.90 -11.16 -20.63
C LEU A 195 -8.10 -12.46 -20.52
N PRO A 196 -6.80 -12.36 -20.24
CA PRO A 196 -6.07 -13.45 -19.64
C PRO A 196 -6.70 -13.73 -18.25
N GLY A 197 -7.59 -14.73 -18.17
CA GLY A 197 -8.23 -15.27 -16.96
C GLY A 197 -9.45 -14.48 -16.39
N ASP A 198 -10.62 -15.14 -16.28
CA ASP A 198 -11.76 -14.68 -15.47
C ASP A 198 -11.86 -15.54 -14.18
N PRO A 199 -11.78 -14.97 -12.96
CA PRO A 199 -11.44 -15.68 -11.73
C PRO A 199 -12.66 -15.98 -10.82
N ALA A 200 -13.80 -16.41 -11.37
CA ALA A 200 -15.03 -16.52 -10.57
C ALA A 200 -15.10 -17.72 -9.60
N GLN A 201 -14.14 -18.66 -9.59
CA GLN A 201 -14.13 -19.77 -8.63
C GLN A 201 -12.72 -20.28 -8.34
N SER A 202 -11.97 -19.61 -7.47
CA SER A 202 -10.97 -20.29 -6.62
C SER A 202 -10.47 -19.36 -5.53
N SER A 203 -10.84 -19.69 -4.29
CA SER A 203 -10.29 -19.14 -3.06
C SER A 203 -8.88 -19.69 -2.82
N ILE A 204 -7.95 -19.37 -3.71
CA ILE A 204 -6.52 -19.54 -3.50
C ILE A 204 -5.90 -18.19 -3.80
N ASN A 205 -5.53 -17.47 -2.74
CA ASN A 205 -4.65 -16.31 -2.84
C ASN A 205 -3.36 -16.79 -3.50
N VAL A 206 -3.27 -16.69 -4.83
CA VAL A 206 -2.01 -16.36 -5.46
C VAL A 206 -1.72 -14.98 -4.89
N ALA A 207 -0.75 -14.90 -3.98
CA ALA A 207 -0.28 -13.62 -3.49
C ALA A 207 -0.14 -12.69 -4.70
N ASN A 208 -0.66 -11.47 -4.60
CA ASN A 208 -0.21 -10.39 -5.47
C ASN A 208 1.30 -10.30 -5.22
N VAL A 209 2.09 -11.02 -6.03
CA VAL A 209 3.54 -10.95 -6.01
C VAL A 209 3.88 -9.65 -6.75
N GLU A 210 3.82 -8.57 -5.99
CA GLU A 210 4.37 -7.27 -6.38
C GLU A 210 5.83 -7.44 -6.81
N GLY A 211 6.18 -6.86 -7.96
CA GLY A 211 7.51 -6.97 -8.57
C GLY A 211 7.57 -7.70 -9.92
N LEU A 212 6.48 -8.33 -10.37
CA LEU A 212 6.41 -9.10 -11.63
C LEU A 212 5.72 -8.37 -12.80
N GLU A 213 4.89 -7.37 -12.52
CA GLU A 213 4.33 -6.47 -13.54
C GLU A 213 5.20 -5.21 -13.63
N GLY A 214 6.40 -5.37 -14.19
CA GLY A 214 7.29 -4.23 -14.38
C GLY A 214 6.64 -3.16 -15.25
N GLN A 215 6.67 -1.91 -14.77
CA GLN A 215 6.51 -0.70 -15.61
C GLN A 215 7.74 -0.49 -16.50
N GLY A 216 8.26 -1.56 -17.11
CA GLY A 216 9.26 -1.47 -18.15
C GLY A 216 8.68 -0.78 -19.40
N PRO A 217 9.51 -0.18 -20.26
CA PRO A 217 9.05 0.35 -21.54
C PRO A 217 8.25 -0.75 -22.27
N THR A 218 7.01 -0.43 -22.64
CA THR A 218 6.03 -1.30 -23.30
C THR A 218 6.72 -2.39 -24.16
N GLY A 219 6.71 -3.64 -23.69
CA GLY A 219 7.22 -4.81 -24.43
C GLY A 219 8.48 -5.49 -23.88
N ALA A 220 9.07 -5.05 -22.77
CA ALA A 220 10.17 -5.75 -22.12
C ALA A 220 9.66 -6.62 -20.94
N GLU A 221 9.71 -7.95 -21.09
CA GLU A 221 9.41 -8.94 -20.04
C GLU A 221 10.55 -9.00 -18.99
N ILE A 222 10.62 -7.99 -18.13
CA ILE A 222 11.60 -7.87 -17.04
C ILE A 222 10.92 -7.48 -15.72
N THR A 223 11.53 -7.89 -14.61
CA THR A 223 11.11 -7.66 -13.22
C THR A 223 11.58 -6.31 -12.69
N ASP A 224 10.88 -5.79 -11.69
CA ASP A 224 11.23 -4.51 -11.04
C ASP A 224 12.61 -4.56 -10.38
N ASN A 225 12.99 -5.72 -9.83
CA ASN A 225 14.32 -5.93 -9.26
C ASN A 225 15.44 -5.69 -10.29
N PHE A 226 15.24 -6.09 -11.55
CA PHE A 226 16.21 -5.79 -12.61
C PHE A 226 16.23 -4.29 -12.95
N VAL A 227 15.06 -3.64 -13.03
CA VAL A 227 14.96 -2.20 -13.31
C VAL A 227 15.72 -1.39 -12.27
N ILE A 228 15.48 -1.67 -10.98
CA ILE A 228 16.15 -1.01 -9.85
C ILE A 228 17.67 -1.16 -9.96
N VAL A 229 18.18 -2.38 -10.16
CA VAL A 229 19.62 -2.63 -10.25
C VAL A 229 20.24 -1.96 -11.48
N ASN A 230 19.55 -1.99 -12.63
CA ASN A 230 20.01 -1.36 -13.85
C ASN A 230 20.08 0.17 -13.71
N GLU A 231 19.07 0.79 -13.09
CA GLU A 231 19.06 2.23 -12.78
C GLU A 231 20.15 2.60 -11.79
N ALA A 232 20.35 1.82 -10.73
CA ALA A 232 21.41 2.05 -9.75
C ALA A 232 22.80 2.01 -10.39
N VAL A 233 23.08 1.01 -11.25
CA VAL A 233 24.35 0.93 -11.98
C VAL A 233 24.51 2.12 -12.95
N ALA A 234 23.43 2.54 -13.62
CA ALA A 234 23.47 3.70 -14.50
C ALA A 234 23.75 5.00 -13.73
N ALA A 235 23.12 5.18 -12.57
CA ALA A 235 23.34 6.32 -11.68
C ALA A 235 24.78 6.36 -11.15
N TRP A 236 25.32 5.21 -10.77
CA TRP A 236 26.71 5.08 -10.33
C TRP A 236 27.71 5.43 -11.44
N ARG A 237 27.52 4.91 -12.66
CA ARG A 237 28.34 5.29 -13.83
C ARG A 237 28.23 6.78 -14.17
N GLY A 238 27.07 7.38 -13.93
CA GLY A 238 26.81 8.81 -14.10
C GLY A 238 27.35 9.69 -12.99
N GLY A 239 27.91 9.10 -11.92
CA GLY A 239 28.39 9.83 -10.74
C GLY A 239 27.28 10.39 -9.84
N ALA A 240 26.04 9.99 -10.06
CA ALA A 240 24.89 10.37 -9.22
C ALA A 240 24.76 9.48 -7.97
N LEU A 241 25.41 8.31 -7.97
CA LEU A 241 25.47 7.37 -6.87
C LEU A 241 26.94 7.00 -6.62
N ASP A 242 27.37 6.89 -5.36
CA ASP A 242 28.71 6.43 -5.01
C ASP A 242 28.75 4.89 -4.88
N ALA A 243 29.94 4.34 -4.61
CA ALA A 243 30.14 2.89 -4.54
C ALA A 243 29.34 2.25 -3.39
N ASP A 244 29.31 2.91 -2.23
CA ASP A 244 28.56 2.45 -1.05
C ASP A 244 27.05 2.49 -1.31
N GLY A 245 26.55 3.54 -1.97
CA GLY A 245 25.15 3.64 -2.39
C GLY A 245 24.74 2.57 -3.40
N LEU A 246 25.61 2.24 -4.37
CA LEU A 246 25.35 1.13 -5.28
C LEU A 246 25.31 -0.21 -4.55
N LEU A 247 26.26 -0.46 -3.65
CA LEU A 247 26.30 -1.69 -2.85
C LEU A 247 25.03 -1.86 -2.01
N ALA A 248 24.56 -0.78 -1.38
CA ALA A 248 23.33 -0.78 -0.59
C ALA A 248 22.08 -1.14 -1.42
N GLU A 249 21.96 -0.62 -2.65
CA GLU A 249 20.86 -1.01 -3.55
C GLU A 249 20.95 -2.48 -3.97
N LEU A 250 22.16 -3.01 -4.22
CA LEU A 250 22.34 -4.44 -4.52
C LEU A 250 21.92 -5.32 -3.32
N GLU A 251 22.29 -4.94 -2.10
CA GLU A 251 21.90 -5.65 -0.87
C GLU A 251 20.40 -5.59 -0.60
N LYS A 252 19.76 -4.45 -0.88
CA LYS A 252 18.32 -4.30 -0.75
C LYS A 252 17.57 -5.24 -1.71
N VAL A 253 18.01 -5.34 -2.96
CA VAL A 253 17.39 -6.24 -3.95
C VAL A 253 17.68 -7.70 -3.60
N GLU A 254 18.88 -8.03 -3.12
CA GLU A 254 19.20 -9.36 -2.60
C GLU A 254 18.28 -9.75 -1.43
N GLY A 255 18.06 -8.84 -0.47
CA GLY A 255 17.14 -9.07 0.65
C GLY A 255 15.70 -9.37 0.20
N ARG A 256 15.20 -8.66 -0.82
CA ARG A 256 13.89 -8.94 -1.43
C ARG A 256 13.84 -10.32 -2.08
N LEU A 257 14.89 -10.71 -2.80
CA LEU A 257 14.98 -12.02 -3.45
C LEU A 257 15.05 -13.16 -2.43
N LEU A 258 15.78 -12.98 -1.32
CA LEU A 258 15.84 -13.97 -0.24
C LEU A 258 14.48 -14.15 0.45
N ALA A 259 13.76 -13.06 0.72
CA ALA A 259 12.41 -13.13 1.25
C ALA A 259 11.43 -13.84 0.28
N HIS A 260 11.58 -13.59 -1.02
CA HIS A 260 10.79 -14.28 -2.05
C HIS A 260 11.14 -15.77 -2.13
N ASP A 261 12.41 -16.15 -1.99
CA ASP A 261 12.82 -17.56 -1.96
C ASP A 261 12.16 -18.31 -0.80
N GLU A 262 12.19 -17.70 0.40
CA GLU A 262 11.57 -18.27 1.59
C GLU A 262 10.06 -18.51 1.39
N ALA A 263 9.36 -17.50 0.86
CA ALA A 263 7.93 -17.64 0.54
C ALA A 263 7.67 -18.74 -0.50
N ASN A 264 8.47 -18.79 -1.57
CA ASN A 264 8.32 -19.77 -2.63
C ASN A 264 8.62 -21.21 -2.15
N VAL A 265 9.54 -21.40 -1.21
CA VAL A 265 9.80 -22.70 -0.57
C VAL A 265 8.59 -23.16 0.25
N GLN A 266 7.94 -22.25 0.99
CA GLN A 266 6.73 -22.57 1.75
C GLN A 266 5.58 -22.97 0.80
N ASP A 267 5.40 -22.24 -0.31
CA ASP A 267 4.40 -22.55 -1.32
C ASP A 267 4.64 -23.91 -1.99
N LEU A 268 5.89 -24.24 -2.33
CA LEU A 268 6.27 -25.55 -2.86
C LEU A 268 5.88 -26.68 -1.92
N GLN A 269 6.20 -26.56 -0.62
CA GLN A 269 5.85 -27.58 0.37
C GLN A 269 4.34 -27.79 0.50
N LEU A 270 3.55 -26.72 0.38
CA LEU A 270 2.09 -26.78 0.42
C LEU A 270 1.52 -27.42 -0.86
N MET A 271 2.12 -27.16 -2.02
CA MET A 271 1.69 -27.70 -3.31
C MET A 271 2.00 -29.19 -3.46
N GLU A 272 3.17 -29.65 -2.99
CA GLU A 272 3.57 -31.06 -3.06
C GLU A 272 2.63 -31.99 -2.27
N GLN A 273 1.94 -31.46 -1.26
CA GLN A 273 0.99 -32.21 -0.44
C GLN A 273 -0.40 -32.33 -1.08
N GLN A 274 -0.66 -31.64 -2.21
CA GLN A 274 -1.98 -31.57 -2.83
C GLN A 274 -2.01 -32.30 -4.18
N PRO A 275 -2.86 -33.34 -4.34
CA PRO A 275 -2.97 -34.05 -5.62
C PRO A 275 -3.54 -33.15 -6.71
N GLY A 276 -2.99 -33.21 -7.93
CA GLY A 276 -3.45 -32.43 -9.09
C GLY A 276 -2.83 -31.04 -9.23
N LYS A 277 -1.78 -30.72 -8.47
CA LYS A 277 -1.05 -29.43 -8.53
C LYS A 277 0.35 -29.55 -9.13
N GLU A 278 0.62 -30.58 -9.93
CA GLU A 278 1.95 -30.86 -10.48
C GLU A 278 2.48 -29.70 -11.37
N ALA A 279 1.59 -29.06 -12.13
CA ALA A 279 1.96 -27.91 -12.97
C ALA A 279 2.31 -26.67 -12.14
N LEU A 280 1.63 -26.45 -11.02
CA LEU A 280 1.94 -25.34 -10.10
C LEU A 280 3.26 -25.57 -9.36
N ALA A 281 3.50 -26.80 -8.90
CA ALA A 281 4.77 -27.17 -8.30
C ALA A 281 5.94 -27.02 -9.30
N GLN A 282 5.72 -27.36 -10.57
CA GLN A 282 6.72 -27.15 -11.62
C GLN A 282 7.01 -25.66 -11.86
N ALA A 283 5.98 -24.82 -11.85
CA ALA A 283 6.15 -23.39 -12.04
C ALA A 283 6.81 -22.70 -10.83
N ALA A 284 6.46 -23.08 -9.60
CA ALA A 284 7.14 -22.63 -8.39
C ALA A 284 8.61 -23.10 -8.34
N SER A 285 8.93 -24.27 -8.89
CA SER A 285 10.33 -24.72 -9.07
C SER A 285 11.09 -23.86 -10.08
N LEU A 286 10.45 -23.40 -11.16
CA LEU A 286 11.05 -22.44 -12.09
C LEU A 286 11.28 -21.08 -11.44
N THR A 287 10.36 -20.62 -10.59
CA THR A 287 10.53 -19.41 -9.78
C THR A 287 11.74 -19.53 -8.85
N ALA A 288 11.89 -20.62 -8.10
CA ALA A 288 13.07 -20.87 -7.25
C ALA A 288 14.38 -20.78 -8.05
N LYS A 289 14.40 -21.38 -9.25
CA LYS A 289 15.58 -21.33 -10.13
C LYS A 289 15.89 -19.91 -10.60
N ALA A 290 14.86 -19.13 -10.95
CA ALA A 290 15.03 -17.73 -11.37
C ALA A 290 15.53 -16.86 -10.20
N ILE A 291 15.04 -17.10 -8.98
CA ILE A 291 15.52 -16.41 -7.77
C ILE A 291 17.00 -16.73 -7.54
N GLN A 292 17.37 -18.01 -7.59
CA GLN A 292 18.76 -18.43 -7.40
C GLN A 292 19.70 -17.82 -8.45
N HIS A 293 19.31 -17.81 -9.73
CA HIS A 293 20.10 -17.15 -10.78
C HIS A 293 20.24 -15.63 -10.54
N SER A 294 19.18 -14.98 -10.01
CA SER A 294 19.21 -13.56 -9.69
C SER A 294 20.17 -13.28 -8.52
N LEU A 295 20.17 -14.12 -7.48
CA LEU A 295 21.09 -14.05 -6.35
C LEU A 295 22.55 -14.26 -6.80
N GLU A 296 22.81 -15.24 -7.67
CA GLU A 296 24.14 -15.47 -8.25
C GLU A 296 24.62 -14.29 -9.09
N ALA A 297 23.72 -13.66 -9.85
CA ALA A 297 24.02 -12.46 -10.61
C ALA A 297 24.39 -11.29 -9.68
N LEU A 298 23.63 -11.05 -8.60
CA LEU A 298 23.95 -10.02 -7.61
C LEU A 298 25.27 -10.29 -6.88
N ALA A 299 25.51 -11.53 -6.47
CA ALA A 299 26.78 -11.93 -5.87
C ALA A 299 27.96 -11.66 -6.82
N LYS A 300 27.78 -11.92 -8.12
CA LYS A 300 28.76 -11.58 -9.16
C LYS A 300 28.98 -10.07 -9.27
N MET A 301 27.92 -9.27 -9.25
CA MET A 301 28.02 -7.80 -9.29
C MET A 301 28.81 -7.26 -8.10
N LYS A 302 28.58 -7.81 -6.89
CA LYS A 302 29.31 -7.40 -5.68
C LYS A 302 30.82 -7.66 -5.75
N LEU A 303 31.27 -8.62 -6.56
CA LEU A 303 32.71 -8.83 -6.81
C LEU A 303 33.39 -7.61 -7.45
N ALA A 304 32.65 -6.70 -8.09
CA ALA A 304 33.20 -5.48 -8.65
C ALA A 304 33.89 -4.62 -7.57
N PHE A 305 33.37 -4.61 -6.34
CA PHE A 305 33.94 -3.85 -5.22
C PHE A 305 35.14 -4.55 -4.60
N ASP A 306 35.12 -5.88 -4.51
CA ASP A 306 36.23 -6.67 -3.97
C ASP A 306 37.43 -6.76 -4.93
N LYS A 307 37.15 -6.73 -6.24
CA LYS A 307 38.14 -6.90 -7.31
C LYS A 307 38.51 -5.59 -8.00
N GLU A 308 37.83 -4.50 -7.66
CA GLU A 308 37.97 -3.19 -8.31
C GLU A 308 37.84 -3.30 -9.85
N ASP A 309 36.86 -4.10 -10.31
CA ASP A 309 36.66 -4.41 -11.74
C ASP A 309 35.18 -4.32 -12.12
N ASP A 310 34.84 -3.26 -12.86
CA ASP A 310 33.47 -2.97 -13.28
C ASP A 310 32.90 -3.98 -14.29
N SER A 311 33.72 -4.84 -14.87
CA SER A 311 33.25 -5.89 -15.79
C SER A 311 32.32 -6.88 -15.10
N TYR A 312 32.44 -7.04 -13.78
CA TYR A 312 31.52 -7.82 -12.95
C TYR A 312 30.12 -7.19 -12.87
N LEU A 313 30.00 -5.85 -12.87
CA LEU A 313 28.70 -5.17 -12.93
C LEU A 313 28.00 -5.40 -14.28
N VAL A 314 28.75 -5.34 -15.39
CA VAL A 314 28.22 -5.59 -16.74
C VAL A 314 27.74 -7.04 -16.88
N THR A 315 28.59 -7.98 -16.48
CA THR A 315 28.29 -9.41 -16.60
C THR A 315 27.14 -9.80 -15.68
N GLY A 316 27.14 -9.31 -14.44
CA GLY A 316 26.06 -9.55 -13.50
C GLY A 316 24.74 -8.92 -13.93
N LEU A 317 24.73 -7.72 -14.53
CA LEU A 317 23.51 -7.14 -15.11
C LEU A 317 22.92 -8.00 -16.22
N HIS A 318 23.76 -8.54 -17.10
CA HIS A 318 23.30 -9.43 -18.17
C HIS A 318 22.69 -10.72 -17.61
N ASP A 319 23.34 -11.31 -16.61
CA ASP A 319 22.82 -12.52 -15.95
C ASP A 319 21.52 -12.23 -15.18
N LEU A 320 21.41 -11.06 -14.54
CA LEU A 320 20.21 -10.62 -13.83
C LEU A 320 19.05 -10.39 -14.81
N GLU A 321 19.31 -9.82 -15.99
CA GLU A 321 18.30 -9.67 -17.06
C GLU A 321 17.78 -11.04 -17.53
N ALA A 322 18.68 -12.01 -17.70
CA ALA A 322 18.31 -13.38 -18.09
C ALA A 322 17.48 -14.09 -17.01
N ALA A 323 17.87 -13.94 -15.74
CA ALA A 323 17.13 -14.46 -14.60
C ALA A 323 15.75 -13.79 -14.46
N SER A 324 15.68 -12.49 -14.72
CA SER A 324 14.46 -11.69 -14.72
C SER A 324 13.45 -12.20 -15.76
N LYS A 325 13.90 -12.46 -16.99
CA LYS A 325 13.06 -13.09 -18.04
C LYS A 325 12.57 -14.48 -17.63
N LEU A 326 13.43 -15.28 -17.00
CA LEU A 326 13.03 -16.60 -16.49
C LEU A 326 11.95 -16.49 -15.40
N MET A 327 12.02 -15.47 -14.55
CA MET A 327 11.01 -15.20 -13.52
C MET A 327 9.66 -14.80 -14.13
N VAL A 328 9.67 -13.98 -15.18
CA VAL A 328 8.44 -13.62 -15.90
C VAL A 328 7.85 -14.87 -16.58
N GLN A 329 8.69 -15.71 -17.18
CA GLN A 329 8.25 -17.00 -17.73
C GLN A 329 7.67 -17.93 -16.67
N SER A 330 8.29 -18.03 -15.48
CA SER A 330 7.76 -18.86 -14.39
C SER A 330 6.44 -18.31 -13.87
N PHE A 331 6.28 -16.98 -13.81
CA PHE A 331 5.01 -16.34 -13.49
C PHE A 331 3.92 -16.69 -14.51
N HIS A 332 4.21 -16.61 -15.82
CA HIS A 332 3.27 -17.02 -16.86
C HIS A 332 2.94 -18.52 -16.76
N ALA A 333 3.93 -19.37 -16.48
CA ALA A 333 3.70 -20.81 -16.28
C ALA A 333 2.84 -21.08 -15.03
N CYS A 334 3.04 -20.34 -13.93
CA CYS A 334 2.22 -20.41 -12.72
C CYS A 334 0.78 -20.02 -13.04
N ARG A 335 0.63 -18.94 -13.80
CA ARG A 335 -0.64 -18.41 -14.28
C ARG A 335 -1.38 -19.45 -15.13
N GLU A 336 -0.74 -20.00 -16.17
CA GLU A 336 -1.29 -21.06 -17.00
C GLU A 336 -1.67 -22.30 -16.17
N ALA A 337 -0.79 -22.75 -15.27
CA ALA A 337 -1.01 -23.90 -14.40
C ALA A 337 -2.17 -23.70 -13.40
N ALA A 338 -2.39 -22.47 -12.94
CA ALA A 338 -3.51 -22.10 -12.09
C ALA A 338 -4.83 -21.92 -12.86
N GLY A 339 -4.83 -22.10 -14.18
CA GLY A 339 -6.00 -21.83 -15.03
C GLY A 339 -6.22 -20.34 -15.32
N HIS A 340 -5.21 -19.52 -15.11
CA HIS A 340 -5.17 -18.09 -15.38
C HIS A 340 -4.22 -17.81 -16.57
N PRO A 341 -4.60 -18.03 -17.84
CA PRO A 341 -3.75 -17.67 -18.97
C PRO A 341 -3.33 -16.20 -18.95
#